data_AF-A0A7W1ZZA9-F1
#
_entry.id   AF-A0A7W1ZZA9-F1
#
_cell.length_a   1.000
_cell.length_b   1.000
_cell.length_c   1.000
_cell.angle_alpha   90.00
_cell.angle_beta   90.00
_cell.angle_gamma   90.00
#
_symmetry.space_group_name_H-M   'P 1'
#
loop_
_entity.id
_entity.type
_entity.pdbx_description
1 polymer ?
#
loop_
_entity_poly.entity_id
_entity_poly.type
_entity_poly.pdbx_seq_one_letter_code
_entity_poly.pdbx_strand_id
1 'polypeptide(L)' 'MNKLFYGDNLDVLRRFVRDETVDLCYIDPPFNSKRNYNQIYNIGQEDRTNRT' A
#
# COMPACT_ATOMS: atom_id res chain seq x y z
N MET A 1 -18.95 3.97 12.05
CA MET A 1 -17.75 4.83 12.05
C MET A 1 -16.73 4.22 11.12
N ASN A 2 -16.21 4.99 10.16
CA ASN A 2 -15.32 4.47 9.12
C ASN A 2 -13.85 4.61 9.58
N LYS A 3 -12.99 3.66 9.18
CA LYS A 3 -11.56 3.66 9.52
C LYS A 3 -10.74 3.67 8.23
N LEU A 4 -9.65 4.44 8.22
CA LEU A 4 -8.67 4.47 7.15
C LEU A 4 -7.29 4.20 7.75
N PHE A 5 -6.55 3.28 7.14
CA PHE A 5 -5.22 2.88 7.56
C PHE A 5 -4.22 3.16 6.43
N TYR A 6 -3.01 3.62 6.79
CA TYR A 6 -1.91 3.87 5.84
C TYR A 6 -0.73 2.98 6.18
N GLY A 7 -0.10 2.37 5.16
CA GLY A 7 1.08 1.53 5.31
C GLY A 7 1.02 0.26 4.46
N ASP A 8 1.95 -0.65 4.73
CA ASP A 8 1.94 -2.00 4.17
C ASP A 8 0.68 -2.76 4.60
N ASN A 9 0.03 -3.46 3.67
CA ASN A 9 -1.27 -4.08 3.92
C ASN A 9 -1.18 -5.25 4.90
N LEU A 10 -0.11 -6.04 4.88
CA LEU A 10 0.04 -7.20 5.75
C LEU A 10 0.25 -6.76 7.20
N ASP A 11 1.09 -5.75 7.41
CA ASP A 11 1.32 -5.18 8.73
C ASP A 11 0.06 -4.51 9.30
N VAL A 12 -0.67 -3.76 8.46
CA VAL A 12 -1.92 -3.11 8.87
C VAL A 12 -2.96 -4.15 9.29
N LEU A 13 -3.20 -5.16 8.45
CA LEU A 13 -4.20 -6.20 8.73
C LEU A 13 -3.86 -6.93 10.03
N ARG A 14 -2.59 -7.32 10.25
CA ARG A 14 -2.17 -8.06 11.45
C ARG A 14 -2.26 -7.26 12.75
N ARG A 15 -2.02 -5.94 12.70
CA ARG A 15 -1.95 -5.11 13.91
C ARG A 15 -3.29 -4.53 14.31
N PHE A 16 -4.17 -4.25 13.35
CA PHE A 16 -5.35 -3.43 13.58
C PHE A 16 -6.69 -4.11 13.26
N VAL A 17 -6.68 -5.23 12.53
CA VAL A 17 -7.88 -5.99 12.19
C VAL A 17 -7.87 -7.29 12.97
N ARG A 18 -8.98 -7.60 13.66
CA ARG A 18 -9.10 -8.83 14.43
C ARG A 18 -9.56 -9.97 13.53
N ASP A 19 -9.18 -11.18 13.90
CA ASP A 19 -9.60 -12.40 13.22
C ASP A 19 -11.15 -12.52 13.20
N GLU A 20 -11.68 -13.05 12.10
CA GLU A 20 -13.12 -13.34 11.92
C GLU A 20 -14.04 -12.11 12.08
N THR A 21 -13.53 -10.90 11.81
CA THR A 21 -14.32 -9.65 11.91
C THR A 21 -14.68 -9.00 10.57
N VAL A 22 -14.35 -9.64 9.45
CA VAL A 22 -14.60 -9.11 8.10
C VAL A 22 -15.61 -10.00 7.38
N ASP A 23 -16.78 -9.45 7.09
CA ASP A 23 -17.84 -10.16 6.36
C ASP A 23 -17.65 -10.12 4.83
N LEU A 24 -17.09 -9.01 4.32
CA LEU A 24 -16.86 -8.79 2.89
C LEU A 24 -15.54 -8.08 2.65
N CYS A 25 -14.75 -8.58 1.70
CA CYS A 25 -13.50 -7.97 1.27
C CYS A 25 -13.52 -7.74 -0.24
N TYR A 26 -13.16 -6.53 -0.66
CA TYR A 26 -12.91 -6.19 -2.06
C TYR A 26 -11.46 -5.76 -2.22
N ILE A 27 -10.74 -6.40 -3.14
CA ILE A 27 -9.34 -6.10 -3.45
C ILE A 27 -9.14 -6.01 -4.96
N ASP A 28 -8.37 -5.03 -5.38
CA ASP A 28 -7.89 -4.88 -6.77
C ASP A 28 -6.35 -4.84 -6.74
N PRO A 29 -5.68 -5.97 -6.43
CA PRO A 29 -4.22 -6.00 -6.37
C PRO A 29 -3.62 -5.78 -7.77
N PRO A 30 -2.42 -5.20 -7.87
CA PRO A 30 -1.78 -5.01 -9.16
C PRO A 30 -1.62 -6.36 -9.87
N PHE A 31 -2.12 -6.44 -11.10
CA PHE A 31 -1.91 -7.62 -11.93
C PHE A 31 -0.43 -7.70 -12.31
N ASN A 32 0.19 -8.87 -12.09
CA ASN A 32 1.56 -9.16 -12.51
C ASN A 32 1.66 -9.35 -14.04
N SER A 33 1.25 -8.33 -14.79
CA SER A 33 1.15 -8.31 -16.26
C SER A 33 2.40 -7.73 -16.92
N LYS A 34 3.45 -7.42 -16.14
CA LYS A 34 4.65 -6.66 -16.57
C LYS A 34 4.35 -5.29 -17.17
N ARG A 35 3.12 -4.79 -17.04
CA ARG A 35 2.77 -3.40 -17.37
C ARG A 35 3.25 -2.51 -16.22
N ASN A 36 3.91 -1.41 -16.57
CA ASN A 36 4.22 -0.35 -15.61
C ASN A 36 2.89 0.25 -15.13
N TYR A 37 2.38 -0.22 -14.00
CA TYR A 37 1.36 0.51 -13.26
C TYR A 37 2.06 1.73 -12.68
N ASN A 38 1.65 2.92 -13.12
CA ASN A 38 2.21 4.18 -12.65
C ASN A 38 2.27 4.17 -11.11
N GLN A 39 3.47 3.94 -10.55
CA GLN A 39 3.75 4.17 -9.14
C GLN A 39 3.69 5.69 -8.95
N ILE A 40 2.52 6.19 -8.56
CA ILE A 40 2.31 7.63 -8.32
C ILE A 40 3.07 8.09 -7.05
N TYR A 41 3.64 7.17 -6.28
CA TYR A 41 4.41 7.48 -5.06
C TYR A 41 5.90 7.64 -5.34
N ASN A 42 6.26 8.67 -6.10
CA ASN A 42 7.58 9.29 -6.04
C ASN A 42 7.45 10.64 -5.33
N ILE A 43 7.15 10.61 -4.02
CA ILE A 43 7.35 11.79 -3.17
C ILE A 43 8.47 11.43 -2.21
N GLY A 44 9.70 11.84 -2.54
CA GLY A 44 10.66 12.18 -1.50
C GLY A 44 12.10 11.70 -1.61
N GLN A 45 12.56 10.99 -2.64
CA GLN A 45 13.95 10.46 -2.65
C GLN A 45 14.67 10.60 -4.01
N GLU A 46 14.62 11.77 -4.65
CA GLU A 46 15.61 12.16 -5.67
C GLU A 46 15.99 13.63 -5.47
N ASP A 47 16.89 13.93 -4.53
CA ASP A 47 17.48 15.28 -4.41
C ASP A 47 18.83 15.32 -3.66
N ARG A 48 19.59 14.21 -3.56
CA ARG A 48 20.88 14.22 -2.82
C ARG A 48 22.02 13.34 -3.39
N THR A 49 22.08 13.11 -4.70
CA THR A 49 23.16 12.25 -5.26
C THR A 49 24.03 12.84 -6.36
N ASN A 50 23.89 14.12 -6.74
CA ASN A 50 24.79 14.75 -7.71
C ASN A 50 25.46 16.03 -7.20
N ARG A 51 26.23 15.91 -6.11
CA ARG A 51 27.27 16.88 -5.75
C ARG A 51 28.56 16.14 -5.42
N THR A 52 29.21 15.60 -6.46
CA THR A 52 30.65 15.33 -6.47
C THR A 52 31.13 15.47 -7.91
#